data_AF-A0A0A2ME92-F1
#
_entry.id   AF-A0A0A2ME92-F1
#
_cell.length_a   1.000
_cell.length_b   1.000
_cell.length_c   1.000
_cell.angle_alpha   90.00
_cell.angle_beta   90.00
_cell.angle_gamma   90.00
#
_symmetry.space_group_name_H-M   'P 1'
#
loop_
_entity.id
_entity.type
_entity.pdbx_description
1 polymer ?
#
loop_
_entity_poly.entity_id
_entity_poly.type
_entity_poly.pdbx_seq_one_letter_code
_entity_poly.pdbx_strand_id
1 'polypeptide(L)'
;MKKILTLLLCFGALYTNAQQIKCEYDMEEKTDSTYLKKTHDYLIHEKDLGNNKDFIQFALINSDGTLYLNFQLLQRSKDFIKSNCFDTTSKISLQLTNGKIVTLISAGETCSQLIFDEKEKNNIRILNNYFLFSKDGYEDLKKYPISLMKVKYLTETTDYVFKKELKSDNIKGDYSPENYFINYLKCVE
;
A
#
# COMPACT_ATOMS: atom_id res chain seq x y z
N MET A 1 -51.61 16.55 14.50
CA MET A 1 -50.83 15.39 14.97
C MET A 1 -50.50 14.36 13.88
N LYS A 2 -51.28 14.21 12.79
CA LYS A 2 -50.99 13.25 11.70
C LYS A 2 -49.83 13.63 10.75
N LYS A 3 -49.41 14.90 10.68
CA LYS A 3 -48.32 15.35 9.79
C LYS A 3 -46.91 15.23 10.38
N ILE A 4 -46.77 14.98 11.69
CA ILE A 4 -45.47 14.82 12.35
C ILE A 4 -44.97 13.37 12.21
N LEU A 5 -45.89 12.40 12.15
CA LEU A 5 -45.54 10.98 12.00
C LEU A 5 -44.98 10.65 10.60
N THR A 6 -45.33 11.44 9.57
CA THR A 6 -44.86 11.24 8.20
C THR A 6 -43.42 11.72 7.98
N LEU A 7 -42.90 12.60 8.84
CA LEU A 7 -41.54 13.12 8.73
C LEU A 7 -40.50 12.17 9.35
N LEU A 8 -40.91 11.34 10.34
CA LEU A 8 -40.02 10.35 10.96
C LEU A 8 -39.73 9.13 10.07
N LEU A 9 -40.61 8.83 9.10
CA LEU A 9 -40.46 7.65 8.23
C LEU A 9 -39.50 7.88 7.05
N CYS A 10 -39.14 9.12 6.71
CA CYS A 10 -38.16 9.41 5.67
C CYS A 10 -36.69 9.39 6.16
N PHE A 11 -36.44 9.40 7.47
CA PHE A 11 -35.07 9.34 8.00
C PHE A 11 -34.54 7.91 8.21
N GLY A 12 -35.40 6.89 8.14
CA GLY A 12 -35.00 5.49 8.35
C GLY A 12 -34.48 4.75 7.11
N ALA A 13 -34.54 5.35 5.91
CA ALA A 13 -34.24 4.68 4.65
C ALA A 13 -32.85 4.97 4.07
N LEU A 14 -32.01 5.75 4.75
CA LEU A 14 -30.59 5.88 4.38
C LEU A 14 -29.82 4.69 4.95
N TYR A 15 -30.19 3.48 4.51
CA TYR A 15 -29.30 2.33 4.65
C TYR A 15 -28.12 2.59 3.71
N THR A 16 -26.99 2.89 4.35
CA THR A 16 -25.67 3.00 3.77
C THR A 16 -25.43 1.83 2.81
N ASN A 17 -25.45 2.10 1.50
CA ASN A 17 -24.75 1.24 0.55
C ASN A 17 -23.25 1.50 0.76
N ALA A 18 -22.68 0.90 1.81
CA ALA A 18 -21.24 0.72 1.86
C ALA A 18 -20.90 -0.17 0.67
N GLN A 19 -20.35 0.42 -0.40
CA GLN A 19 -19.84 -0.34 -1.53
C GLN A 19 -18.87 -1.38 -0.96
N GLN A 20 -19.25 -2.65 -0.98
CA GLN A 20 -18.36 -3.72 -0.58
C GLN A 20 -17.21 -3.73 -1.58
N ILE A 21 -16.02 -3.34 -1.12
CA ILE A 21 -14.80 -3.45 -1.90
C ILE A 21 -14.64 -4.91 -2.32
N LYS A 22 -14.73 -5.15 -3.63
CA LYS A 22 -14.50 -6.45 -4.24
C LYS A 22 -12.99 -6.70 -4.21
N CYS A 23 -12.59 -7.81 -3.60
CA CYS A 23 -11.20 -8.23 -3.61
C CYS A 23 -10.85 -8.83 -4.97
N GLU A 24 -9.86 -8.26 -5.64
CA GLU A 24 -9.33 -8.73 -6.92
C GLU A 24 -7.85 -9.07 -6.74
N TYR A 25 -7.41 -10.16 -7.39
CA TYR A 25 -6.12 -10.78 -7.14
C TYR A 25 -5.31 -10.92 -8.43
N ASP A 26 -4.02 -10.61 -8.36
CA ASP A 26 -3.03 -10.93 -9.41
C ASP A 26 -2.82 -12.44 -9.51
N MET A 27 -2.86 -13.11 -8.37
CA MET A 27 -2.55 -14.52 -8.22
C MET A 27 -3.34 -15.09 -7.06
N GLU A 28 -4.03 -16.19 -7.32
CA GLU A 28 -4.72 -17.00 -6.31
C GLU A 28 -4.48 -18.47 -6.66
N GLU A 29 -3.60 -19.11 -5.90
CA GLU A 29 -3.26 -20.52 -6.06
C GLU A 29 -3.59 -21.27 -4.77
N LYS A 30 -4.31 -22.38 -4.91
CA LYS A 30 -4.62 -23.27 -3.80
C LYS A 30 -4.45 -24.71 -4.28
N THR A 31 -3.48 -25.40 -3.72
CA THR A 31 -3.28 -26.85 -3.88
C THR A 31 -3.58 -27.56 -2.57
N ASP A 32 -3.48 -28.88 -2.55
CA ASP A 32 -3.61 -29.68 -1.33
C ASP A 32 -2.53 -29.36 -0.27
N SER A 33 -1.44 -28.69 -0.68
CA SER A 33 -0.26 -28.44 0.17
C SER A 33 0.20 -26.99 0.23
N THR A 34 -0.25 -26.14 -0.68
CA THR A 34 0.19 -24.73 -0.78
C THR A 34 -0.99 -23.81 -0.99
N TYR A 35 -0.91 -22.63 -0.39
CA TYR A 35 -1.88 -21.55 -0.55
C TYR A 35 -1.18 -20.22 -0.74
N LEU A 36 -1.50 -19.53 -1.82
CA LEU A 36 -0.93 -18.22 -2.14
C LEU A 36 -2.00 -17.30 -2.69
N LYS A 37 -2.15 -16.12 -2.07
CA LYS A 37 -2.95 -15.02 -2.59
C LYS A 37 -2.11 -13.77 -2.68
N LYS A 38 -2.19 -13.05 -3.79
CA LYS A 38 -1.60 -11.72 -3.98
C LYS A 38 -2.67 -10.77 -4.53
N THR A 39 -2.89 -9.63 -3.86
CA THR A 39 -3.72 -8.54 -4.41
C THR A 39 -2.97 -7.79 -5.51
N HIS A 40 -3.70 -7.07 -6.37
CA HIS A 40 -3.08 -6.15 -7.33
C HIS A 40 -2.20 -5.09 -6.64
N ASP A 41 -1.19 -4.62 -7.36
CA ASP A 41 -0.34 -3.51 -6.94
C ASP A 41 -1.19 -2.22 -6.86
N TYR A 42 -1.17 -1.58 -5.69
CA TYR A 42 -1.98 -0.41 -5.36
C TYR A 42 -1.08 0.80 -5.10
N LEU A 43 -1.35 1.93 -5.75
CA LEU A 43 -0.54 3.13 -5.59
C LEU A 43 -0.75 3.79 -4.23
N ILE A 44 0.35 3.95 -3.48
CA ILE A 44 0.37 4.54 -2.14
C ILE A 44 0.94 5.95 -2.16
N HIS A 45 1.99 6.15 -2.95
CA HIS A 45 2.66 7.43 -3.06
C HIS A 45 3.10 7.68 -4.49
N GLU A 46 2.96 8.93 -4.93
CA GLU A 46 3.45 9.41 -6.21
C GLU A 46 4.08 10.79 -6.03
N LYS A 47 5.26 10.93 -6.62
CA LYS A 47 6.01 12.18 -6.72
C LYS A 47 6.47 12.35 -8.16
N ASP A 48 5.94 13.36 -8.84
CA ASP A 48 6.28 13.70 -10.22
C ASP A 48 6.90 15.10 -10.24
N LEU A 49 8.24 15.17 -10.34
CA LEU A 49 9.01 16.41 -10.35
C LEU A 49 9.90 16.48 -11.60
N GLY A 50 9.34 17.05 -12.67
CA GLY A 50 10.04 17.28 -13.92
C GLY A 50 10.52 15.98 -14.56
N ASN A 51 11.83 15.74 -14.54
CA ASN A 51 12.41 14.52 -15.09
C ASN A 51 12.36 13.32 -14.13
N ASN A 52 12.07 13.54 -12.84
CA ASN A 52 12.11 12.51 -11.81
C ASN A 52 10.70 12.12 -11.41
N LYS A 53 10.39 10.82 -11.49
CA LYS A 53 9.13 10.25 -11.03
C LYS A 53 9.39 9.11 -10.07
N ASP A 54 8.79 9.18 -8.89
CA ASP A 54 8.85 8.12 -7.88
C ASP A 54 7.43 7.63 -7.58
N PHE A 55 7.26 6.31 -7.56
CA PHE A 55 6.00 5.64 -7.21
C PHE A 55 6.26 4.58 -6.14
N ILE A 56 5.41 4.55 -5.11
CA ILE A 56 5.38 3.45 -4.15
C ILE A 56 4.07 2.71 -4.32
N GLN A 57 4.16 1.41 -4.53
CA GLN A 57 3.03 0.52 -4.67
C GLN A 57 3.06 -0.58 -3.62
N PHE A 58 1.89 -0.94 -3.12
CA PHE A 58 1.70 -2.06 -2.20
C PHE A 58 0.87 -3.16 -2.83
N ALA A 59 1.23 -4.41 -2.51
CA ALA A 59 0.34 -5.54 -2.65
C ALA A 59 0.34 -6.36 -1.36
N LEU A 60 -0.82 -6.84 -0.95
CA LEU A 60 -0.95 -7.76 0.18
C LEU A 60 -0.82 -9.19 -0.31
N ILE A 61 -0.08 -9.99 0.44
CA ILE A 61 0.17 -11.39 0.14
C ILE A 61 -0.15 -12.24 1.35
N ASN A 62 -0.84 -13.36 1.14
CA ASN A 62 -0.91 -14.45 2.09
C ASN A 62 -0.26 -15.68 1.46
N SER A 63 0.82 -16.16 2.07
CA SER A 63 1.47 -17.42 1.71
C SER A 63 1.40 -18.36 2.89
N ASP A 64 0.65 -19.45 2.76
CA ASP A 64 0.48 -20.50 3.76
C ASP A 64 0.13 -19.95 5.17
N GLY A 65 -0.74 -18.94 5.22
CA GLY A 65 -1.17 -18.29 6.46
C GLY A 65 -0.26 -17.17 6.97
N THR A 66 0.89 -16.95 6.33
CA THR A 66 1.78 -15.83 6.66
C THR A 66 1.46 -14.63 5.79
N LEU A 67 1.17 -13.49 6.43
CA LEU A 67 0.86 -12.24 5.75
C LEU A 67 2.12 -11.43 5.49
N TYR A 68 2.23 -10.93 4.25
CA TYR A 68 3.29 -10.04 3.81
C TYR A 68 2.70 -8.80 3.13
N LEU A 69 3.37 -7.68 3.33
CA LEU A 69 3.24 -6.52 2.47
C LEU A 69 4.37 -6.58 1.43
N ASN A 70 4.02 -6.71 0.17
CA ASN A 70 4.93 -6.41 -0.93
C ASN A 70 5.04 -4.89 -1.04
N PHE A 71 6.24 -4.36 -0.82
CA PHE A 71 6.62 -2.98 -1.05
C PHE A 71 7.39 -2.89 -2.37
N GLN A 72 6.87 -2.09 -3.30
CA GLN A 72 7.58 -1.76 -4.53
C GLN A 72 7.85 -0.25 -4.62
N LEU A 73 9.10 0.13 -4.80
CA LEU A 73 9.51 1.49 -5.18
C LEU A 73 9.97 1.47 -6.63
N LEU A 74 9.27 2.23 -7.47
CA LEU A 74 9.60 2.46 -8.87
C LEU A 74 10.08 3.90 -9.03
N GLN A 75 11.27 4.09 -9.58
CA GLN A 75 11.85 5.40 -9.83
C GLN A 75 12.21 5.52 -11.31
N ARG A 76 11.87 6.65 -11.92
CA ARG A 76 12.19 6.95 -13.31
C ARG A 76 12.86 8.32 -13.40
N SER A 77 13.99 8.40 -14.09
CA SER A 77 14.72 9.64 -14.27
C SER A 77 15.53 9.65 -15.56
N LYS A 78 15.72 10.83 -16.16
CA LYS A 78 16.76 11.03 -17.19
C LYS A 78 18.16 11.10 -16.60
N ASP A 79 18.26 11.40 -15.31
CA ASP A 79 19.51 11.50 -14.57
C ASP A 79 19.81 10.18 -13.84
N PHE A 80 20.98 10.11 -13.21
CA PHE A 80 21.35 8.97 -12.39
C PHE A 80 20.46 8.87 -11.14
N ILE A 81 19.95 7.66 -10.87
CA ILE A 81 19.18 7.34 -9.67
C ILE A 81 20.09 6.54 -8.71
N LYS A 82 20.21 7.00 -7.46
CA LYS A 82 20.92 6.28 -6.40
C LYS A 82 20.25 4.93 -6.13
N SER A 83 21.03 3.91 -5.77
CA SER A 83 20.46 2.61 -5.38
C SER A 83 19.88 2.66 -3.97
N ASN A 84 18.64 2.21 -3.82
CA ASN A 84 18.04 1.90 -2.53
C ASN A 84 18.12 0.39 -2.28
N CYS A 85 18.42 0.01 -1.04
CA CYS A 85 18.51 -1.38 -0.62
C CYS A 85 17.79 -1.58 0.72
N PHE A 86 17.25 -2.77 0.91
CA PHE A 86 16.78 -3.30 2.17
C PHE A 86 17.70 -4.42 2.63
N ASP A 87 17.81 -4.53 3.95
CA ASP A 87 18.47 -5.60 4.68
C ASP A 87 17.53 -6.16 5.74
N THR A 88 18.00 -7.13 6.53
CA THR A 88 17.21 -7.70 7.64
C THR A 88 16.92 -6.68 8.76
N THR A 89 17.64 -5.56 8.83
CA THR A 89 17.42 -4.49 9.83
C THR A 89 16.47 -3.38 9.34
N SER A 90 16.05 -3.45 8.07
CA SER A 90 15.14 -2.52 7.42
C SER A 90 13.71 -2.73 7.90
N LYS A 91 12.98 -1.63 8.03
CA LYS A 91 11.63 -1.61 8.64
C LYS A 91 10.75 -0.55 7.98
N ILE A 92 9.45 -0.82 7.94
CA ILE A 92 8.43 0.18 7.62
C ILE A 92 7.68 0.50 8.91
N SER A 93 7.61 1.77 9.30
CA SER A 93 6.81 2.22 10.44
C SER A 93 5.63 3.03 9.94
N LEU A 94 4.42 2.55 10.22
CA LEU A 94 3.15 3.16 9.83
C LEU A 94 2.55 3.88 11.04
N GLN A 95 2.48 5.20 10.99
CA GLN A 95 1.84 6.01 12.00
C GLN A 95 0.35 6.14 11.67
N LEU A 96 -0.49 5.61 12.55
CA LEU A 96 -1.94 5.67 12.45
C LEU A 96 -2.44 7.04 12.91
N THR A 97 -3.62 7.42 12.42
CA THR A 97 -4.30 8.67 12.81
C THR A 97 -4.66 8.75 14.30
N ASN A 98 -4.74 7.60 14.99
CA ASN A 98 -4.91 7.55 16.45
C ASN A 98 -3.59 7.70 17.24
N GLY A 99 -2.46 7.94 16.55
CA GLY A 99 -1.14 8.14 17.15
C GLY A 99 -0.34 6.87 17.41
N LYS A 100 -0.92 5.67 17.23
CA LYS A 100 -0.17 4.41 17.35
C LYS A 100 0.76 4.21 16.15
N ILE A 101 1.82 3.45 16.35
CA ILE A 101 2.78 3.08 15.30
C ILE A 101 2.76 1.56 15.14
N VAL A 102 2.58 1.10 13.91
CA VAL A 102 2.67 -0.32 13.53
C VAL A 102 3.94 -0.51 12.71
N THR A 103 4.75 -1.51 13.06
CA THR A 103 6.06 -1.73 12.41
C THR A 103 6.07 -3.04 11.64
N LEU A 104 6.44 -2.97 10.37
CA LEU A 104 6.68 -4.12 9.52
C LEU A 104 8.19 -4.36 9.39
N ILE A 105 8.60 -5.62 9.35
CA ILE A 105 10.01 -6.02 9.33
C ILE A 105 10.33 -6.65 7.99
N SER A 106 11.48 -6.29 7.41
CA SER A 106 11.94 -6.86 6.15
C SER A 106 12.08 -8.39 6.22
N ALA A 107 11.57 -9.09 5.21
CA ALA A 107 11.70 -10.54 5.09
C ALA A 107 13.04 -10.98 4.46
N GLY A 108 13.81 -10.05 3.91
CA GLY A 108 15.08 -10.38 3.25
C GLY A 108 15.92 -9.16 2.89
N GLU A 109 17.03 -9.43 2.22
CA GLU A 109 17.91 -8.39 1.69
C GLU A 109 17.68 -8.25 0.19
N THR A 110 17.42 -7.03 -0.28
CA THR A 110 17.18 -6.79 -1.71
C THR A 110 17.59 -5.37 -2.06
N CYS A 111 18.26 -5.21 -3.20
CA CYS A 111 18.68 -3.93 -3.74
C CYS A 111 17.94 -3.60 -5.02
N SER A 112 17.78 -2.31 -5.28
CA SER A 112 17.13 -1.81 -6.49
C SER A 112 17.92 -2.21 -7.74
N GLN A 113 17.20 -2.68 -8.75
CA GLN A 113 17.76 -3.02 -10.06
C GLN A 113 17.57 -1.85 -11.02
N LEU A 114 18.61 -1.54 -11.81
CA LEU A 114 18.57 -0.50 -12.84
C LEU A 114 18.25 -1.13 -14.20
N ILE A 115 17.26 -0.57 -14.87
CA ILE A 115 16.86 -0.89 -16.24
C ILE A 115 16.93 0.42 -17.03
N PHE A 116 17.65 0.41 -18.15
CA PHE A 116 17.69 1.56 -19.05
C PHE A 116 16.63 1.41 -20.14
N ASP A 117 15.75 2.40 -20.25
CA ASP A 117 14.75 2.53 -21.31
C ASP A 117 15.37 3.29 -22.47
N GLU A 118 15.83 2.57 -23.50
CA GLU A 118 16.50 3.15 -24.66
C GLU A 118 15.62 4.12 -25.45
N LYS A 119 14.31 3.85 -25.49
CA LYS A 119 13.36 4.63 -26.29
C LYS A 119 13.13 6.01 -25.68
N GLU A 120 12.82 6.04 -24.39
CA GLU A 120 12.54 7.28 -23.67
C GLU A 120 13.80 7.90 -23.04
N LYS A 121 14.95 7.21 -23.17
CA LYS A 121 16.25 7.54 -22.56
C LYS A 121 16.14 7.78 -21.06
N ASN A 122 15.41 6.90 -20.38
CA ASN A 122 15.21 6.97 -18.94
C ASN A 122 15.95 5.85 -18.21
N ASN A 123 16.53 6.17 -17.08
CA ASN A 123 16.91 5.23 -16.05
C ASN A 123 15.66 4.85 -15.24
N ILE A 124 15.39 3.56 -15.12
CA ILE A 124 14.31 3.03 -14.30
C ILE A 124 14.95 2.19 -13.20
N ARG A 125 14.68 2.52 -11.94
CA ARG A 125 15.04 1.66 -10.80
C ARG A 125 13.81 1.03 -10.20
N ILE A 126 13.89 -0.27 -9.94
CA ILE A 126 12.83 -1.04 -9.29
C ILE A 126 13.41 -1.69 -8.04
N LEU A 127 12.83 -1.40 -6.89
CA LEU A 127 13.10 -2.07 -5.63
C LEU A 127 11.83 -2.77 -5.18
N ASN A 128 11.88 -4.09 -5.05
CA ASN A 128 10.78 -4.90 -4.56
C ASN A 128 11.25 -5.67 -3.33
N ASN A 129 10.47 -5.67 -2.25
CA ASN A 129 10.77 -6.47 -1.06
C ASN A 129 9.49 -6.79 -0.27
N TYR A 130 9.54 -7.85 0.52
CA TYR A 130 8.43 -8.29 1.35
C TYR A 130 8.65 -7.88 2.81
N PHE A 131 7.59 -7.44 3.47
CA PHE A 131 7.60 -7.05 4.87
C PHE A 131 6.57 -7.84 5.66
N LEU A 132 7.00 -8.41 6.76
CA LEU A 132 6.17 -9.16 7.70
C LEU A 132 5.42 -8.21 8.63
N PHE A 133 4.15 -8.52 8.89
CA PHE A 133 3.36 -7.82 9.90
C PHE A 133 3.75 -8.27 11.31
N SER A 134 4.03 -7.32 12.21
CA SER A 134 4.09 -7.62 13.64
C SER A 134 2.70 -8.00 14.17
N LYS A 135 2.65 -8.91 15.14
CA LYS A 135 1.39 -9.22 15.84
C LYS A 135 0.79 -7.98 16.51
N ASP A 136 1.66 -7.11 17.01
CA ASP A 136 1.28 -5.85 17.64
C ASP A 136 0.82 -4.85 16.57
N GLY A 137 -0.41 -4.33 16.73
CA GLY A 137 -0.97 -3.29 15.88
C GLY A 137 -1.68 -3.77 14.61
N TYR A 138 -1.67 -5.08 14.31
CA TYR A 138 -2.37 -5.62 13.13
C TYR A 138 -3.87 -5.29 13.15
N GLU A 139 -4.54 -5.46 14.29
CA GLU A 139 -5.97 -5.12 14.45
C GLU A 139 -6.25 -3.61 14.37
N ASP A 140 -5.26 -2.77 14.66
CA ASP A 140 -5.40 -1.32 14.54
C ASP A 140 -5.35 -0.88 13.06
N LEU A 141 -4.59 -1.58 12.19
CA LEU A 141 -4.54 -1.32 10.74
C LEU A 141 -5.90 -1.51 10.04
N LYS A 142 -6.77 -2.34 10.61
CA LYS A 142 -8.13 -2.55 10.10
C LYS A 142 -9.11 -1.43 10.47
N LYS A 143 -8.73 -0.57 11.42
CA LYS A 143 -9.64 0.39 12.06
C LYS A 143 -9.23 1.84 11.83
N TYR A 144 -7.94 2.12 11.80
CA TYR A 144 -7.42 3.49 11.78
C TYR A 144 -6.65 3.78 10.50
N PRO A 145 -6.97 4.89 9.80
CA PRO A 145 -6.23 5.31 8.63
C PRO A 145 -4.75 5.58 8.95
N ILE A 146 -3.88 5.39 7.96
CA ILE A 146 -2.45 5.70 8.05
C ILE A 146 -2.25 7.18 7.72
N SER A 147 -1.44 7.88 8.51
CA SER A 147 -1.08 9.29 8.27
C SER A 147 0.32 9.47 7.68
N LEU A 148 1.28 8.68 8.16
CA LEU A 148 2.68 8.76 7.76
C LEU A 148 3.27 7.35 7.68
N MET A 149 4.10 7.12 6.68
CA MET A 149 4.96 5.96 6.58
C MET A 149 6.41 6.40 6.63
N LYS A 150 7.18 5.76 7.51
CA LYS A 150 8.63 5.89 7.57
C LYS A 150 9.28 4.61 7.07
N VAL A 151 10.05 4.70 6.00
CA VAL A 151 10.79 3.57 5.42
C VAL A 151 12.25 3.70 5.79
N LYS A 152 12.76 2.76 6.59
CA LYS A 152 14.18 2.64 6.89
C LYS A 152 14.82 1.71 5.85
N TYR A 153 15.54 2.30 4.91
CA TYR A 153 16.43 1.59 3.98
C TYR A 153 17.77 1.29 4.67
N LEU A 154 18.64 0.55 3.99
CA LEU A 154 19.98 0.22 4.48
C LEU A 154 20.83 1.47 4.79
N THR A 155 20.74 2.53 3.97
CA THR A 155 21.62 3.71 4.08
C THR A 155 20.91 4.98 4.54
N GLU A 156 19.57 5.01 4.49
CA GLU A 156 18.80 6.22 4.76
C GLU A 156 17.40 5.89 5.27
N THR A 157 16.71 6.89 5.79
CA THR A 157 15.32 6.79 6.22
C THR A 157 14.52 7.89 5.57
N THR A 158 13.38 7.53 4.97
CA THR A 158 12.54 8.45 4.22
C THR A 158 11.12 8.38 4.72
N ASP A 159 10.50 9.55 4.87
CA ASP A 159 9.12 9.69 5.33
C ASP A 159 8.20 10.02 4.15
N TYR A 160 7.06 9.34 4.10
CA TYR A 160 6.04 9.48 3.07
C TYR A 160 4.69 9.76 3.72
N VAL A 161 4.12 10.92 3.41
CA VAL A 161 2.79 11.31 3.89
C VAL A 161 1.73 10.60 3.04
N PHE A 162 0.79 9.94 3.71
CA PHE A 162 -0.34 9.32 3.04
C PHE A 162 -1.38 10.39 2.72
N LYS A 163 -1.95 10.34 1.51
CA LYS A 163 -3.00 11.27 1.08
C LYS A 163 -4.36 10.59 1.21
N LYS A 164 -5.38 11.34 1.66
CA LYS A 164 -6.79 10.88 1.65
C LYS A 164 -7.23 10.40 0.27
N GLU A 165 -6.86 11.16 -0.74
CA GLU A 165 -7.16 10.90 -2.15
C GLU A 165 -5.89 11.17 -2.97
N LEU A 166 -5.59 10.27 -3.89
CA LEU A 166 -4.47 10.35 -4.81
C LEU A 166 -5.00 10.00 -6.20
N LYS A 167 -5.04 11.00 -7.09
CA LYS A 167 -5.32 10.81 -8.51
C LYS A 167 -4.01 10.76 -9.26
N SER A 168 -3.78 9.69 -10.00
CA SER A 168 -2.56 9.51 -10.78
C SER A 168 -2.87 9.61 -12.27
N ASP A 169 -2.22 10.55 -12.96
CA ASP A 169 -2.26 10.60 -14.42
C ASP A 169 -1.28 9.59 -15.06
N ASN A 170 -0.22 9.23 -14.33
CA ASN A 170 0.82 8.31 -14.80
C ASN A 170 0.36 6.84 -14.75
N ILE A 171 -0.26 6.41 -13.64
CA ILE A 171 -0.73 5.03 -13.46
C ILE A 171 -2.23 4.90 -13.78
N LYS A 172 -2.95 6.04 -13.91
CA LYS A 172 -4.38 6.14 -14.20
C LYS A 172 -5.24 5.43 -13.15
N GLY A 173 -5.70 6.19 -12.16
CA GLY A 173 -6.63 5.69 -11.16
C GLY A 173 -6.85 6.66 -10.03
N ASP A 174 -7.92 6.42 -9.27
CA ASP A 174 -8.23 7.10 -8.03
C ASP A 174 -7.91 6.18 -6.86
N TYR A 175 -7.00 6.61 -6.00
CA TYR A 175 -6.50 5.85 -4.87
C TYR A 175 -6.82 6.56 -3.55
N SER A 176 -7.00 5.79 -2.48
CA SER A 176 -7.17 6.28 -1.11
C SER A 176 -6.12 5.65 -0.18
N PRO A 177 -4.84 6.03 -0.32
CA PRO A 177 -3.73 5.45 0.44
C PRO A 177 -3.97 5.33 1.94
N GLU A 178 -4.51 6.38 2.59
CA GLU A 178 -4.76 6.39 4.05
C GLU A 178 -5.62 5.20 4.51
N ASN A 179 -6.55 4.75 3.67
CA ASN A 179 -7.50 3.67 3.96
C ASN A 179 -7.10 2.32 3.36
N TYR A 180 -5.91 2.20 2.75
CA TYR A 180 -5.48 0.99 2.05
C TYR A 180 -5.65 -0.28 2.91
N PHE A 181 -5.10 -0.28 4.12
CA PHE A 181 -5.17 -1.46 4.98
C PHE A 181 -6.59 -1.78 5.47
N ILE A 182 -7.39 -0.76 5.81
CA ILE A 182 -8.81 -0.91 6.19
C ILE A 182 -9.58 -1.59 5.05
N ASN A 183 -9.29 -1.18 3.82
CA ASN A 183 -10.00 -1.60 2.64
C ASN A 183 -9.62 -3.01 2.18
N TYR A 184 -8.33 -3.37 2.28
CA TYR A 184 -7.77 -4.54 1.59
C TYR A 184 -7.21 -5.63 2.50
N LEU A 185 -6.96 -5.41 3.81
CA LEU A 185 -6.45 -6.48 4.69
C LEU A 185 -7.36 -7.71 4.72
N LYS A 186 -8.67 -7.50 4.80
CA LYS A 186 -9.70 -8.56 4.75
C LYS A 186 -9.65 -9.45 3.50
N CYS A 187 -8.97 -9.01 2.42
CA CYS A 187 -8.85 -9.78 1.18
C CYS A 187 -7.81 -10.91 1.30
N VAL A 188 -6.88 -10.81 2.25
CA VAL A 188 -5.81 -11.78 2.41
C VAL A 188 -5.87 -12.51 3.75
N GLU A 189 -6.87 -12.23 4.59
CA GLU A 189 -7.12 -12.93 5.86
C GLU A 189 -7.73 -14.33 5.68
#